data_AF-A0A7V2RQ28-F1
#
_entry.id   AF-A0A7V2RQ28-F1
#
_cell.length_a   1.000
_cell.length_b   1.000
_cell.length_c   1.000
_cell.angle_alpha   90.00
_cell.angle_beta   90.00
_cell.angle_gamma   90.00
#
_symmetry.space_group_name_H-M   'P 1'
#
loop_
_entity.id
_entity.type
_entity.pdbx_description
1 polymer ?
#
loop_
_entity_poly.entity_id
_entity_poly.type
_entity_poly.pdbx_seq_one_letter_code
_entity_poly.pdbx_strand_id
1 'polypeptide(L)'
;MKMKIACPEVNSEKIKKGCTLPKGVALFISVFIFIFIFKNWLFEKTVTYVPMAKQHFFAATDTAFLSYIAQQKTNENIESIIRQALEMTAGQLEFSSSKNNSDPNVSFYKHKAHCVGYAAFFSTSCNGLLKKAGLGNTWQASHWRGKIYFLGINLHRFSNAPFF
;
A
#
# COMPACT_ATOMS: atom_id res chain seq x y z
N MET A 1 -47.41 -48.26 -41.87
CA MET A 1 -47.00 -49.68 -41.81
C MET A 1 -45.48 -49.75 -42.01
N LYS A 2 -44.76 -50.18 -40.96
CA LYS A 2 -43.29 -50.32 -40.78
C LYS A 2 -42.39 -49.15 -41.22
N MET A 3 -42.23 -48.18 -40.31
CA MET A 3 -41.11 -47.23 -40.31
C MET A 3 -39.87 -47.95 -39.73
N LYS A 4 -38.81 -48.13 -40.54
CA LYS A 4 -37.49 -48.58 -40.05
C LYS A 4 -36.81 -47.39 -39.38
N ILE A 5 -36.65 -47.46 -38.06
CA ILE A 5 -35.79 -46.53 -37.32
C ILE A 5 -34.36 -47.05 -37.50
N ALA A 6 -33.56 -46.32 -38.27
CA ALA A 6 -32.11 -46.53 -38.31
C ALA A 6 -31.51 -45.82 -37.08
N CYS A 7 -31.00 -46.60 -36.12
CA CYS A 7 -30.08 -46.07 -35.12
C CYS A 7 -28.75 -45.75 -35.82
N PRO A 8 -28.24 -44.52 -35.75
CA PRO A 8 -26.85 -44.27 -36.08
C PRO A 8 -25.97 -44.90 -34.99
N GLU A 9 -25.06 -45.77 -35.43
CA GLU A 9 -23.95 -46.29 -34.65
C GLU A 9 -23.17 -45.11 -34.05
N VAL A 10 -23.20 -44.97 -32.72
CA VAL A 10 -22.34 -44.02 -32.01
C VAL A 10 -20.92 -44.58 -32.06
N ASN A 11 -20.16 -44.08 -33.02
CA ASN A 11 -18.74 -44.37 -33.18
C ASN A 11 -17.97 -43.78 -31.99
N SER A 12 -17.59 -44.64 -31.04
CA SER A 12 -16.98 -44.30 -29.75
C SER A 12 -15.49 -43.89 -29.83
N GLU A 13 -14.90 -43.78 -31.03
CA GLU A 13 -13.47 -43.50 -31.20
C GLU A 13 -13.06 -42.02 -31.10
N LYS A 14 -13.98 -41.06 -31.01
CA LYS A 14 -13.64 -39.63 -31.06
C LYS A 14 -13.50 -38.93 -29.70
N ILE A 15 -13.34 -39.65 -28.59
CA ILE A 15 -13.11 -39.06 -27.25
C ILE A 15 -11.67 -39.29 -26.77
N LYS A 16 -10.66 -38.94 -27.59
CA LYS A 16 -9.27 -38.74 -27.12
C LYS A 16 -8.53 -37.69 -27.95
N LYS A 17 -9.08 -36.48 -28.07
CA LYS A 17 -8.25 -35.33 -28.43
C LYS A 17 -7.79 -34.68 -27.13
N GLY A 18 -6.65 -35.17 -26.62
CA GLY A 18 -5.91 -34.46 -25.58
C GLY A 18 -5.68 -33.03 -26.08
N CYS A 19 -6.22 -32.06 -25.34
CA CYS A 19 -6.03 -30.66 -25.62
C CYS A 19 -4.57 -30.32 -25.33
N THR A 20 -3.67 -30.55 -26.29
CA THR A 20 -2.26 -30.19 -26.16
C THR A 20 -2.14 -28.69 -26.33
N LEU A 21 -1.85 -28.00 -25.24
CA LEU A 21 -1.65 -26.55 -25.23
C LEU A 21 -0.56 -26.18 -26.26
N PRO A 22 -0.78 -25.19 -27.13
CA PRO A 22 0.21 -24.80 -28.12
C PRO A 22 1.52 -24.39 -27.41
N LYS A 23 2.66 -24.87 -27.93
CA LYS A 23 3.98 -24.69 -27.31
C LYS A 23 4.31 -23.23 -26.97
N GLY A 24 3.84 -22.28 -27.77
CA GLY A 24 3.99 -20.84 -27.50
C GLY A 24 3.22 -20.35 -26.26
N VAL A 25 2.02 -20.88 -26.02
CA VAL A 25 1.23 -20.54 -24.83
C VAL A 25 1.86 -21.18 -23.59
N ALA A 26 2.35 -22.42 -23.70
CA ALA A 26 3.08 -23.07 -22.61
C ALA A 26 4.35 -22.30 -22.21
N LEU A 27 5.12 -21.80 -23.19
CA LEU A 27 6.30 -20.96 -22.94
C LEU A 27 5.92 -19.65 -22.23
N PHE A 28 4.86 -18.98 -22.68
CA PHE A 28 4.41 -17.71 -22.10
C PHE A 28 3.99 -17.90 -20.64
N ILE A 29 3.20 -18.95 -20.35
CA ILE A 29 2.79 -19.30 -18.99
C ILE A 29 4.01 -19.62 -18.12
N SER A 30 4.98 -20.36 -18.65
CA SER A 30 6.22 -20.68 -17.93
C SER A 30 7.01 -19.43 -17.55
N VAL A 31 7.10 -18.43 -18.44
CA VAL A 31 7.79 -17.16 -18.16
C VAL A 31 7.04 -16.37 -17.08
N PHE A 32 5.70 -16.30 -17.14
CA PHE A 32 4.91 -15.62 -16.12
C PHE A 32 5.04 -16.27 -14.74
N ILE A 33 5.01 -17.60 -14.67
CA ILE A 33 5.22 -18.35 -13.43
C ILE A 33 6.61 -18.04 -12.87
N PHE A 34 7.64 -18.05 -13.73
CA PHE A 34 9.00 -17.72 -13.32
C PHE A 34 9.09 -16.30 -12.74
N ILE A 35 8.53 -15.29 -13.41
CA ILE A 35 8.48 -13.91 -12.89
C ILE A 35 7.73 -13.86 -11.55
N PHE A 36 6.62 -14.59 -11.41
CA PHE A 36 5.84 -14.59 -10.18
C PHE A 36 6.61 -15.20 -9.00
N ILE A 37 7.37 -16.28 -9.24
CA ILE A 37 8.22 -16.93 -8.22
C ILE A 37 9.39 -16.02 -7.85
N PHE A 38 10.07 -15.44 -8.85
CA PHE A 38 11.25 -14.61 -8.64
C PHE A 38 10.96 -13.12 -8.38
N LYS A 39 9.68 -12.73 -8.28
CA LYS A 39 9.29 -11.31 -8.15
C LYS A 39 9.98 -10.61 -6.98
N ASN A 40 10.12 -11.31 -5.85
CA ASN A 40 10.71 -10.74 -4.64
C ASN A 40 12.21 -10.52 -4.83
N TRP A 41 12.91 -11.54 -5.34
CA TRP A 41 14.34 -11.44 -5.65
C TRP A 41 14.61 -10.33 -6.68
N LEU A 42 13.80 -10.24 -7.74
CA LEU A 42 13.92 -9.20 -8.75
C LEU A 42 13.69 -7.82 -8.14
N PHE A 43 12.66 -7.65 -7.31
CA PHE A 43 12.38 -6.39 -6.63
C PHE A 43 13.54 -5.97 -5.73
N GLU A 44 14.05 -6.87 -4.88
CA GLU A 44 15.17 -6.58 -3.97
C GLU A 44 16.47 -6.21 -4.69
N LYS A 45 16.73 -6.79 -5.87
CA LYS A 45 17.94 -6.48 -6.66
C LYS A 45 17.80 -5.24 -7.52
N THR A 46 16.58 -4.90 -7.94
CA THR A 46 16.36 -3.78 -8.86
C THR A 46 15.96 -2.50 -8.15
N VAL A 47 15.28 -2.57 -7.01
CA VAL A 47 14.78 -1.41 -6.27
C VAL A 47 15.59 -1.20 -5.00
N THR A 48 16.13 0.00 -4.83
CA THR A 48 16.84 0.40 -3.61
C THR A 48 16.22 1.65 -3.01
N TYR A 49 15.99 1.62 -1.70
CA TYR A 49 15.47 2.74 -0.94
C TYR A 49 16.60 3.38 -0.11
N VAL A 50 16.85 4.67 -0.32
CA VAL A 50 17.86 5.42 0.43
C VAL A 50 17.16 6.48 1.27
N PRO A 51 17.20 6.41 2.62
CA PRO A 51 16.64 7.45 3.47
C PRO A 51 17.41 8.75 3.25
N MET A 52 16.70 9.87 3.05
CA MET A 52 17.33 11.16 2.77
C MET A 52 17.28 12.08 3.97
N ALA A 53 16.08 12.31 4.50
CA ALA A 53 15.88 13.29 5.56
C ALA A 53 14.65 12.95 6.39
N LYS A 54 14.76 13.16 7.70
CA LYS A 54 13.62 13.25 8.61
C LYS A 54 12.85 14.52 8.24
N GLN A 55 11.56 14.38 7.96
CA GLN A 55 10.69 15.51 7.62
C GLN A 55 10.32 16.29 8.88
N HIS A 56 9.86 17.53 8.67
CA HIS A 56 9.46 18.43 9.75
C HIS A 56 8.47 17.75 10.69
N PHE A 57 8.76 17.81 11.99
CA PHE A 57 7.87 17.29 13.03
C PHE A 57 6.74 18.30 13.25
N PHE A 58 5.51 17.85 13.07
CA PHE A 58 4.34 18.65 13.38
C PHE A 58 3.81 18.24 14.75
N ALA A 59 3.69 19.19 15.66
CA ALA A 59 2.93 18.99 16.88
C ALA A 59 1.43 19.15 16.56
N ALA A 60 0.60 18.33 17.18
CA ALA A 60 -0.83 18.61 17.25
C ALA A 60 -1.02 19.84 18.15
N THR A 61 -1.46 20.95 17.57
CA THR A 61 -1.71 22.22 18.27
C THR A 61 -3.18 22.61 18.21
N ASP A 62 -3.90 22.13 17.20
CA ASP A 62 -5.32 22.37 17.05
C ASP A 62 -6.15 21.65 18.12
N THR A 63 -7.09 22.36 18.74
CA THR A 63 -7.88 21.85 19.87
C THR A 63 -8.87 20.77 19.48
N ALA A 64 -9.46 20.84 18.28
CA ALA A 64 -10.36 19.81 17.77
C ALA A 64 -9.60 18.54 17.44
N PHE A 65 -8.42 18.67 16.82
CA PHE A 65 -7.54 17.55 16.53
C PHE A 65 -6.99 16.89 17.80
N LEU A 66 -6.57 17.69 18.79
CA LEU A 66 -6.18 17.18 20.11
C LEU A 66 -7.33 16.45 20.81
N SER A 67 -8.56 16.98 20.73
CA SER A 67 -9.75 16.33 21.27
C SER A 67 -10.05 15.02 20.55
N TYR A 68 -9.90 14.99 19.23
CA TYR A 68 -10.06 13.79 18.41
C TYR A 68 -9.09 12.68 18.83
N ILE A 69 -7.81 13.02 19.08
CA ILE A 69 -6.82 12.08 19.63
C ILE A 69 -7.20 11.65 21.05
N ALA A 70 -7.63 12.59 21.88
CA ALA A 70 -7.97 12.33 23.28
C ALA A 70 -9.18 11.39 23.43
N GLN A 71 -10.11 11.37 22.48
CA GLN A 71 -11.27 10.47 22.49
C GLN A 71 -10.92 9.01 22.15
N GLN A 72 -9.75 8.75 21.56
CA GLN A 72 -9.37 7.40 21.17
C GLN A 72 -9.02 6.53 22.37
N LYS A 73 -9.52 5.29 22.40
CA LYS A 73 -9.14 4.32 23.44
C LYS A 73 -7.70 3.89 23.24
N THR A 74 -6.82 4.22 24.17
CA THR A 74 -5.39 3.92 24.05
C THR A 74 -5.03 2.77 24.98
N ASN A 75 -4.23 1.82 24.48
CA ASN A 75 -3.62 0.74 25.26
C ASN A 75 -2.11 1.03 25.33
N GLU A 76 -1.43 0.56 26.38
CA GLU A 76 0.03 0.63 26.54
C GLU A 76 0.81 -0.27 25.56
N ASN A 77 0.12 -1.04 24.71
CA ASN A 77 0.77 -1.80 23.65
C ASN A 77 1.08 -0.92 22.41
N ILE A 78 2.37 -0.82 22.07
CA ILE A 78 2.87 -0.07 20.90
C ILE A 78 2.22 -0.47 19.58
N GLU A 79 1.99 -1.76 19.34
CA GLU A 79 1.36 -2.24 18.11
C GLU A 79 -0.08 -1.77 18.00
N SER A 80 -0.79 -1.74 19.13
CA SER A 80 -2.16 -1.22 19.19
C SER A 80 -2.20 0.27 18.87
N ILE A 81 -1.23 1.04 19.38
CA ILE A 81 -1.13 2.48 19.10
C ILE A 81 -0.84 2.73 17.62
N ILE A 82 0.07 1.96 17.01
CA ILE A 82 0.38 2.05 15.59
C ILE A 82 -0.87 1.75 14.75
N ARG A 83 -1.57 0.65 15.04
CA ARG A 83 -2.80 0.26 14.34
C ARG A 83 -3.88 1.33 14.46
N GLN A 84 -4.10 1.85 15.66
CA GLN A 84 -5.06 2.92 15.90
C GLN A 84 -4.71 4.20 15.14
N ALA A 85 -3.44 4.62 15.15
CA ALA A 85 -3.01 5.78 14.37
C ALA A 85 -3.20 5.56 12.86
N LEU A 86 -2.98 4.34 12.35
CA LEU A 86 -3.26 3.99 10.95
C LEU A 86 -4.76 4.09 10.64
N GLU A 87 -5.62 3.53 11.51
CA GLU A 87 -7.08 3.59 11.37
C GLU A 87 -7.60 5.03 11.41
N MET A 88 -7.11 5.85 12.34
CA MET A 88 -7.42 7.28 12.40
C MET A 88 -7.01 7.99 11.10
N THR A 89 -5.81 7.72 10.61
CA THR A 89 -5.30 8.35 9.39
C THR A 89 -6.14 7.96 8.18
N ALA A 90 -6.44 6.67 8.02
CA ALA A 90 -7.23 6.15 6.91
C ALA A 90 -8.71 6.57 6.99
N GLY A 91 -9.27 6.70 8.19
CA GLY A 91 -10.64 7.16 8.40
C GLY A 91 -10.81 8.68 8.25
N GLN A 92 -9.78 9.47 8.58
CA GLN A 92 -9.85 10.93 8.52
C GLN A 92 -9.48 11.50 7.15
N LEU A 93 -8.54 10.86 6.45
CA LEU A 93 -7.97 11.39 5.20
C LEU A 93 -8.35 10.53 4.01
N GLU A 94 -8.65 11.22 2.91
CA GLU A 94 -8.70 10.69 1.56
C GLU A 94 -7.42 11.04 0.80
N PHE A 95 -6.96 10.11 -0.04
CA PHE A 95 -5.79 10.32 -0.87
C PHE A 95 -6.07 11.25 -2.03
N SER A 96 -5.20 12.23 -2.24
CA SER A 96 -5.23 13.11 -3.41
C SER A 96 -3.85 13.34 -4.00
N SER A 97 -3.79 13.37 -5.33
CA SER A 97 -2.62 13.75 -6.13
C SER A 97 -2.46 15.25 -6.33
N SER A 98 -3.46 16.04 -5.97
CA SER A 98 -3.38 17.48 -6.06
C SER A 98 -2.44 18.05 -5.01
N LYS A 99 -1.91 19.25 -5.29
CA LYS A 99 -1.16 20.03 -4.31
C LYS A 99 -2.03 20.25 -3.07
N ASN A 100 -1.57 19.74 -1.93
CA ASN A 100 -2.26 19.85 -0.65
C ASN A 100 -1.29 20.28 0.45
N ASN A 101 -1.82 20.74 1.58
CA ASN A 101 -1.01 21.07 2.74
C ASN A 101 -0.58 19.76 3.44
N SER A 102 0.69 19.70 3.86
CA SER A 102 1.24 18.59 4.64
C SER A 102 1.10 18.79 6.15
N ASP A 103 0.66 19.97 6.60
CA ASP A 103 0.39 20.26 8.01
C ASP A 103 -0.83 19.44 8.48
N PRO A 104 -0.65 18.56 9.48
CA PRO A 104 -1.73 17.73 10.01
C PRO A 104 -2.86 18.54 10.62
N ASN A 105 -2.57 19.67 11.25
CA ASN A 105 -3.58 20.55 11.86
C ASN A 105 -4.51 21.14 10.80
N VAL A 106 -4.00 21.35 9.57
CA VAL A 106 -4.81 21.80 8.43
C VAL A 106 -5.49 20.62 7.73
N SER A 107 -4.79 19.51 7.55
CA SER A 107 -5.32 18.34 6.83
C SER A 107 -6.48 17.66 7.57
N PHE A 108 -6.52 17.79 8.91
CA PHE A 108 -7.60 17.30 9.76
C PHE A 108 -8.97 17.78 9.26
N TYR A 109 -9.10 19.07 8.92
CA TYR A 109 -10.35 19.66 8.43
C TYR A 109 -10.59 19.45 6.93
N LYS A 110 -9.51 19.30 6.15
CA LYS A 110 -9.62 19.17 4.69
C LYS A 110 -9.94 17.76 4.22
N HIS A 111 -9.74 16.77 5.08
CA HIS A 111 -9.95 15.34 4.78
C HIS A 111 -9.19 14.86 3.55
N LYS A 112 -8.16 15.59 3.09
CA LYS A 112 -7.42 15.26 1.86
C LYS A 112 -5.93 15.48 2.07
N ALA A 113 -5.15 14.49 1.69
CA ALA A 113 -3.70 14.56 1.77
C ALA A 113 -3.03 13.74 0.65
N HIS A 114 -1.83 14.15 0.28
CA HIS A 114 -0.88 13.33 -0.49
C HIS A 114 -0.01 12.53 0.48
N CYS A 115 0.89 11.68 -0.03
CA CYS A 115 1.73 10.79 0.78
C CYS A 115 2.48 11.50 1.93
N VAL A 116 3.01 12.70 1.70
CA VAL A 116 3.73 13.48 2.72
C VAL A 116 2.78 13.92 3.84
N GLY A 117 1.58 14.39 3.48
CA GLY A 117 0.54 14.76 4.44
C GLY A 117 -0.01 13.56 5.21
N TYR A 118 -0.18 12.41 4.56
CA TYR A 118 -0.57 11.15 5.22
C TYR A 118 0.43 10.75 6.30
N ALA A 119 1.72 10.74 5.94
CA ALA A 119 2.77 10.37 6.88
C ALA A 119 2.93 11.41 8.01
N ALA A 120 2.74 12.70 7.71
CA ALA A 120 2.72 13.76 8.71
C ALA A 120 1.54 13.60 9.69
N PHE A 121 0.33 13.37 9.19
CA PHE A 121 -0.87 13.14 10.01
C PHE A 121 -0.74 11.89 10.87
N PHE A 122 -0.28 10.78 10.28
CA PHE A 122 0.00 9.54 11.00
C PHE A 122 1.01 9.77 12.13
N SER A 123 2.17 10.34 11.83
CA SER A 123 3.22 10.55 12.85
C SER A 123 2.74 11.47 13.96
N THR A 124 1.96 12.50 13.65
CA THR A 124 1.41 13.44 14.64
C THR A 124 0.38 12.77 15.54
N SER A 125 -0.56 12.04 14.96
CA SER A 125 -1.58 11.29 15.69
C SER A 125 -0.95 10.20 16.57
N CYS A 126 -0.01 9.44 16.01
CA CYS A 126 0.72 8.39 16.72
C CYS A 126 1.49 8.96 17.91
N ASN A 127 2.23 10.07 17.74
CA ASN A 127 2.91 10.71 18.85
C ASN A 127 1.96 11.26 19.91
N GLY A 128 0.77 11.74 19.52
CA GLY A 128 -0.28 12.12 20.46
C GLY A 128 -0.76 10.94 21.30
N LEU A 129 -1.02 9.79 20.66
CA LEU A 129 -1.41 8.55 21.34
C LEU A 129 -0.29 7.99 22.23
N LEU A 130 0.97 8.03 21.79
CA LEU A 130 2.12 7.61 22.58
C LEU A 130 2.27 8.44 23.86
N LYS A 131 2.11 9.77 23.76
CA LYS A 131 2.10 10.65 24.93
C LYS A 131 0.95 10.30 25.88
N LYS A 132 -0.25 10.08 25.34
CA LYS A 132 -1.42 9.70 26.13
C LYS A 132 -1.24 8.36 26.86
N ALA A 133 -0.56 7.40 26.24
CA ALA A 133 -0.26 6.09 26.83
C ALA A 133 0.98 6.09 27.75
N GLY A 134 1.59 7.25 28.03
CA GLY A 134 2.82 7.32 28.85
C GLY A 134 4.09 6.81 28.16
N LEU A 135 4.02 6.45 26.88
CA LEU A 135 5.13 5.91 26.08
C LEU A 135 5.93 6.97 25.32
N GLY A 136 5.52 8.25 25.38
CA GLY A 136 6.14 9.34 24.62
C GLY A 136 7.61 9.61 24.96
N ASN A 137 8.12 9.09 26.09
CA ASN A 137 9.54 9.20 26.47
C ASN A 137 10.41 8.07 25.90
N THR A 138 9.82 6.94 25.54
CA THR A 138 10.52 5.75 25.02
C THR A 138 10.32 5.57 23.52
N TRP A 139 9.19 6.03 22.99
CA TRP A 139 8.82 5.88 21.59
C TRP A 139 8.50 7.22 20.94
N GLN A 140 8.98 7.40 19.71
CA GLN A 140 8.66 8.55 18.87
C GLN A 140 8.43 8.10 17.42
N ALA A 141 7.24 8.39 16.90
CA ALA A 141 6.95 8.23 15.48
C ALA A 141 7.61 9.36 14.68
N SER A 142 8.37 9.01 13.64
CA SER A 142 9.05 9.98 12.77
C SER A 142 8.72 9.69 11.31
N HIS A 143 8.40 10.72 10.55
CA HIS A 143 8.22 10.61 9.11
C HIS A 143 9.55 10.88 8.39
N TRP A 144 9.96 9.92 7.56
CA TRP A 144 11.16 9.99 6.73
C TRP A 144 10.81 10.06 5.25
N ARG A 145 11.55 10.87 4.50
CA ARG A 145 11.52 10.84 3.04
C ARG A 145 12.72 10.07 2.52
N GLY A 146 12.47 9.13 1.61
CA GLY A 146 13.50 8.36 0.93
C GLY A 146 13.54 8.64 -0.57
N LYS A 147 14.67 8.36 -1.20
CA LYS A 147 14.77 8.25 -2.66
C LYS A 147 14.62 6.79 -3.07
N ILE A 148 13.91 6.59 -4.16
CA ILE A 148 13.77 5.28 -4.79
C ILE A 148 14.69 5.23 -6.01
N TYR A 149 15.53 4.21 -6.06
CA TYR A 149 16.40 3.91 -7.19
C TYR A 149 15.92 2.63 -7.85
N PHE A 150 15.80 2.63 -9.18
CA PHE A 150 15.56 1.45 -9.99
C PHE A 150 16.77 1.19 -10.88
N LEU A 151 17.40 0.03 -10.75
CA LEU A 151 18.64 -0.34 -11.46
C LEU A 151 19.75 0.73 -11.30
N GLY A 152 19.86 1.32 -10.11
CA GLY A 152 20.82 2.40 -9.82
C GLY A 152 20.41 3.78 -10.35
N ILE A 153 19.27 3.90 -11.04
CA ILE A 153 18.76 5.17 -11.56
C ILE A 153 17.74 5.75 -10.58
N ASN A 154 17.97 6.99 -10.12
CA ASN A 154 17.04 7.71 -9.25
C ASN A 154 15.71 7.97 -9.98
N LEU A 155 14.62 7.35 -9.50
CA LEU A 155 13.30 7.49 -10.11
C LEU A 155 12.72 8.90 -9.98
N HIS A 156 13.16 9.69 -8.99
CA HIS A 156 12.72 11.08 -8.84
C HIS A 156 13.20 11.98 -10.00
N ARG A 157 14.13 11.52 -10.85
CA ARG A 157 14.52 12.25 -12.06
C ARG A 157 13.44 12.23 -13.14
N PHE A 158 12.55 11.24 -13.11
CA PHE A 158 11.52 11.05 -14.12
C PHE A 158 10.15 11.60 -13.71
N SER A 159 10.03 12.17 -12.52
CA SER A 159 8.78 12.73 -12.03
C SER A 159 9.00 13.94 -11.14
N ASN A 160 8.35 15.05 -11.49
CA ASN A 160 8.23 16.23 -10.63
C ASN A 160 6.97 16.17 -9.74
N ALA A 161 6.32 15.00 -9.67
CA ALA A 161 5.11 14.86 -8.89
C ALA A 161 5.39 15.08 -7.40
N PRO A 162 4.51 15.77 -6.66
CA PRO A 162 4.68 16.05 -5.24
C PRO A 162 4.62 14.78 -4.36
N PHE A 163 4.39 13.62 -4.98
CA PHE A 163 4.40 12.32 -4.34
C PHE A 163 5.79 11.77 -4.01
N PHE A 164 6.81 12.25 -4.72
CA PHE A 164 8.21 11.85 -4.59
C PHE A 164 8.99 12.95 -3.90
#